data_AF-A0A3R9ADR6-F1
#
_entry.id   AF-A0A3R9ADR6-F1
#
_cell.length_a   1.000
_cell.length_b   1.000
_cell.length_c   1.000
_cell.angle_alpha   90.00
_cell.angle_beta   90.00
_cell.angle_gamma   90.00
#
_symmetry.space_group_name_H-M   'P 1'
#
loop_
_entity.id
_entity.type
_entity.pdbx_description
1 polymer ?
#
loop_
_entity_poly.entity_id
_entity_poly.type
_entity_poly.pdbx_seq_one_letter_code
_entity_poly.pdbx_strand_id
1 'polypeptide(L)'
;MNNQEVINEMIKRNSDRYIKHLTDDLDDVSLVLKSHLFIEELLHDIILFHCKNSRPIEGIQLSFNHKLKLAEAMFGSHIPDANFPENIWPVLDALNKLRNVIAHEIDSPKLDDKLNNFLRMSEGLVGKKDVDVFTKGYLSEAEKKSKRLMISLWKILGYLGCMHAIAFLNSPSK
;
A
#
# COMPACT_ATOMS: atom_id res chain seq x y z
N MET A 1 -3.40 -26.13 11.45
CA MET A 1 -3.35 -25.47 10.14
C MET A 1 -1.92 -25.46 9.66
N ASN A 2 -1.71 -25.83 8.39
CA ASN A 2 -0.42 -25.61 7.73
C ASN A 2 -0.23 -24.10 7.49
N ASN A 3 1.01 -23.59 7.45
CA ASN A 3 1.34 -22.19 7.17
C ASN A 3 0.64 -21.67 5.89
N GLN A 4 0.49 -22.52 4.88
CA GLN A 4 -0.23 -22.16 3.65
C GLN A 4 -1.70 -21.82 3.90
N GLU A 5 -2.39 -22.56 4.77
CA GLU A 5 -3.80 -22.30 5.11
C GLU A 5 -3.92 -20.97 5.87
N VAL A 6 -3.02 -20.71 6.82
CA VAL A 6 -2.98 -19.44 7.57
C VAL A 6 -2.79 -18.25 6.61
N ILE A 7 -1.84 -18.35 5.68
CA ILE A 7 -1.58 -17.31 4.69
C ILE A 7 -2.80 -17.08 3.80
N ASN A 8 -3.43 -18.15 3.31
CA ASN A 8 -4.61 -18.04 2.46
C ASN A 8 -5.77 -17.35 3.18
N GLU A 9 -6.01 -17.69 4.45
CA GLU A 9 -7.03 -17.03 5.27
C GLU A 9 -6.71 -15.55 5.51
N MET A 10 -5.44 -15.24 5.78
CA MET A 10 -4.97 -13.88 6.00
C MET A 10 -5.10 -13.01 4.74
N ILE A 11 -4.68 -13.52 3.58
CA ILE A 11 -4.85 -12.85 2.28
C ILE A 11 -6.32 -12.65 1.96
N LYS A 12 -7.15 -13.68 2.16
CA LYS A 12 -8.60 -13.59 1.93
C LYS A 12 -9.24 -12.54 2.82
N ARG A 13 -8.98 -12.56 4.13
CA ARG A 13 -9.49 -11.57 5.09
C ARG A 13 -9.12 -10.14 4.69
N ASN A 14 -7.88 -9.91 4.27
CA ASN A 14 -7.44 -8.58 3.83
C ASN A 14 -8.13 -8.17 2.53
N SER A 15 -8.20 -9.08 1.56
CA SER A 15 -8.86 -8.83 0.26
C SER A 15 -10.34 -8.51 0.43
N ASP A 16 -11.06 -9.26 1.27
CA ASP A 16 -12.48 -9.03 1.57
C ASP A 16 -12.70 -7.64 2.20
N ARG A 17 -11.79 -7.20 3.09
CA ARG A 17 -11.83 -5.84 3.66
C ARG A 17 -11.58 -4.77 2.60
N TYR A 18 -10.61 -4.97 1.71
CA TYR A 18 -10.31 -4.00 0.65
C TYR A 18 -11.48 -3.86 -0.30
N ILE A 19 -12.04 -4.98 -0.79
CA ILE A 19 -13.20 -4.99 -1.69
C ILE A 19 -14.41 -4.31 -1.04
N LYS A 20 -14.63 -4.54 0.25
CA LYS A 20 -15.74 -3.93 1.00
C LYS A 20 -15.61 -2.41 1.13
N HIS A 21 -14.39 -1.88 1.21
CA HIS A 21 -14.15 -0.49 1.61
C HIS A 21 -13.55 0.41 0.54
N LEU A 22 -12.93 -0.15 -0.51
CA LEU A 22 -12.31 0.54 -1.65
C LEU A 22 -13.15 0.31 -2.92
N THR A 23 -14.35 0.85 -2.92
CA THR A 23 -15.34 0.69 -3.98
C THR A 23 -15.15 1.73 -5.09
N ASP A 24 -15.60 1.41 -6.30
CA ASP A 24 -15.44 2.26 -7.50
C ASP A 24 -16.18 3.61 -7.42
N ASP A 25 -17.14 3.76 -6.50
CA ASP A 25 -17.92 4.98 -6.29
C ASP A 25 -17.24 6.01 -5.36
N LEU A 26 -16.09 5.66 -4.78
CA LEU A 26 -15.36 6.59 -3.93
C LEU A 26 -14.70 7.68 -4.75
N ASP A 27 -14.77 8.91 -4.23
CA ASP A 27 -13.93 9.99 -4.70
C ASP A 27 -12.44 9.72 -4.40
N ASP A 28 -11.57 10.35 -5.19
CA ASP A 28 -10.11 10.16 -5.11
C ASP A 28 -9.54 10.44 -3.70
N VAL A 29 -10.12 11.40 -2.96
CA VAL A 29 -9.68 11.75 -1.60
C VAL A 29 -10.04 10.62 -0.63
N SER A 30 -11.29 10.17 -0.64
CA SER A 30 -11.75 9.03 0.16
C SER A 30 -10.96 7.76 -0.13
N LEU A 31 -10.65 7.52 -1.40
CA LEU A 31 -9.88 6.37 -1.83
C LEU A 31 -8.46 6.40 -1.26
N VAL A 32 -7.75 7.54 -1.37
CA VAL A 32 -6.42 7.71 -0.77
C VAL A 32 -6.43 7.52 0.74
N LEU A 33 -7.38 8.14 1.45
CA LEU A 33 -7.46 8.08 2.91
C LEU A 33 -7.72 6.65 3.40
N LYS A 34 -8.67 5.94 2.79
CA LYS A 34 -8.97 4.55 3.18
C LYS A 34 -7.84 3.59 2.84
N SER A 35 -7.26 3.69 1.64
CA SER A 35 -6.12 2.85 1.26
C SER A 35 -4.92 3.09 2.18
N HIS A 36 -4.68 4.33 2.60
CA HIS A 36 -3.62 4.65 3.55
C HIS A 36 -3.77 3.92 4.88
N LEU A 37 -4.99 3.81 5.42
CA LEU A 37 -5.25 3.07 6.68
C LEU A 37 -4.87 1.59 6.54
N PHE A 38 -5.29 0.94 5.45
CA PHE A 38 -4.95 -0.46 5.20
C PHE A 38 -3.45 -0.69 5.01
N ILE A 39 -2.78 0.23 4.31
CA ILE A 39 -1.32 0.20 4.14
C ILE A 39 -0.63 0.36 5.49
N GLU A 40 -1.12 1.27 6.33
CA GLU A 40 -0.56 1.50 7.66
C GLU A 40 -0.72 0.29 8.59
N GLU A 41 -1.86 -0.39 8.55
CA GLU A 41 -2.10 -1.65 9.25
C GLU A 41 -1.13 -2.74 8.79
N LEU A 42 -0.97 -2.93 7.48
CA LEU A 42 -0.04 -3.92 6.93
C LEU A 42 1.41 -3.64 7.36
N LEU A 43 1.85 -2.39 7.29
CA LEU A 43 3.19 -2.00 7.73
C LEU A 43 3.39 -2.28 9.22
N HIS A 44 2.35 -2.06 10.04
CA HIS A 44 2.40 -2.36 11.45
C HIS A 44 2.57 -3.87 11.69
N ASP A 45 1.72 -4.70 11.07
CA ASP A 45 1.77 -6.16 11.24
C ASP A 45 3.11 -6.73 10.75
N ILE A 46 3.65 -6.22 9.64
CA ILE A 46 4.98 -6.57 9.12
C ILE A 46 6.06 -6.34 10.19
N ILE A 47 6.04 -5.18 10.86
CA ILE A 47 7.00 -4.85 11.92
C ILE A 47 6.84 -5.81 13.11
N LEU A 48 5.59 -6.12 13.50
CA LEU A 48 5.32 -7.05 14.62
C LEU A 48 5.85 -8.45 14.33
N PHE A 49 5.64 -8.97 13.12
CA PHE A 49 6.15 -10.28 12.71
C PHE A 49 7.67 -10.37 12.68
N HIS A 50 8.36 -9.26 12.42
CA HIS A 50 9.82 -9.22 12.44
C HIS A 50 10.39 -9.21 13.88
N CYS A 51 9.57 -8.87 14.88
CA CYS A 51 10.00 -8.78 16.26
C CYS A 51 10.01 -10.16 16.94
N LYS A 52 11.13 -10.55 17.55
CA LYS A 52 11.17 -11.74 18.43
C LYS A 52 10.22 -11.58 19.63
N ASN A 53 10.09 -10.37 20.15
CA ASN A 53 9.10 -9.99 21.15
C ASN A 53 8.47 -8.65 20.77
N SER A 54 7.23 -8.68 20.29
CA SER A 54 6.47 -7.52 19.85
C SER A 54 5.87 -6.68 21.00
N ARG A 55 5.77 -7.23 22.21
CA ARG A 55 5.11 -6.54 23.35
C ARG A 55 5.59 -5.11 23.60
N PRO A 56 6.90 -4.79 23.50
CA PRO A 56 7.38 -3.43 23.73
C PRO A 56 6.90 -2.43 22.67
N ILE A 57 6.60 -2.87 21.44
CA ILE A 57 6.23 -1.98 20.33
C ILE A 57 4.72 -1.88 20.11
N GLU A 58 3.94 -2.86 20.57
CA GLU A 58 2.47 -2.88 20.47
C GLU A 58 1.80 -1.66 21.12
N GLY A 59 2.39 -1.12 22.20
CA GLY A 59 1.88 0.06 22.91
C GLY A 59 2.38 1.41 22.36
N ILE A 60 3.26 1.41 21.35
CA ILE A 60 3.89 2.63 20.82
C ILE A 60 3.06 3.17 19.65
N GLN A 61 2.66 4.44 19.74
CA GLN A 61 2.05 5.15 18.61
C GLN A 61 3.11 5.54 17.59
N LEU A 62 3.39 4.63 16.66
CA LEU A 62 4.23 4.91 15.50
C LEU A 62 3.41 5.62 14.41
N SER A 63 3.93 6.74 13.91
CA SER A 63 3.39 7.39 12.71
C SER A 63 3.59 6.50 11.48
N PHE A 64 2.80 6.74 10.42
CA PHE A 64 3.01 6.10 9.12
C PHE A 64 4.47 6.17 8.66
N ASN A 65 5.12 7.34 8.78
CA ASN A 65 6.51 7.50 8.35
C ASN A 65 7.47 6.63 9.17
N HIS A 66 7.25 6.48 10.48
CA HIS A 66 8.05 5.57 11.31
C HIS A 66 7.86 4.12 10.86
N LYS A 67 6.61 3.70 10.65
CA LYS A 67 6.28 2.34 10.19
C LYS A 67 6.90 2.04 8.82
N LEU A 68 6.79 2.98 7.88
CA LEU A 68 7.39 2.89 6.56
C LEU A 68 8.90 2.69 6.64
N LYS A 69 9.60 3.54 7.41
CA LYS A 69 11.07 3.48 7.51
C LYS A 69 11.57 2.24 8.22
N LEU A 70 10.85 1.75 9.22
CA LEU A 70 11.17 0.49 9.89
C LEU A 70 10.98 -0.71 8.95
N ALA A 71 9.84 -0.78 8.25
CA ALA A 71 9.60 -1.85 7.28
C ALA A 71 10.63 -1.83 6.12
N GLU A 72 10.95 -0.64 5.60
CA GLU A 72 12.00 -0.44 4.59
C GLU A 72 13.37 -0.91 5.09
N ALA A 73 13.73 -0.61 6.34
CA ALA A 73 14.99 -1.07 6.93
C ALA A 73 15.05 -2.60 7.13
N MET A 74 13.90 -3.25 7.39
CA MET A 74 13.83 -4.70 7.61
C MET A 74 13.89 -5.50 6.30
N PHE A 75 13.24 -5.01 5.24
CA PHE A 75 13.14 -5.71 3.95
C PHE A 75 14.16 -5.22 2.91
N GLY A 76 14.71 -4.02 3.10
CA GLY A 76 15.61 -3.40 2.15
C GLY A 76 14.99 -3.17 0.77
N SER A 77 15.86 -2.98 -0.22
CA SER A 77 15.47 -2.83 -1.63
C SER A 77 15.25 -4.15 -2.36
N HIS A 78 15.54 -5.29 -1.72
CA HIS A 78 15.52 -6.60 -2.34
C HIS A 78 15.08 -7.67 -1.34
N ILE A 79 14.03 -8.41 -1.69
CA ILE A 79 13.61 -9.60 -0.95
C ILE A 79 14.13 -10.81 -1.72
N PRO A 80 15.04 -11.62 -1.13
CA PRO A 80 15.52 -12.83 -1.78
C PRO A 80 14.36 -13.70 -2.24
N ASP A 81 14.45 -14.23 -3.46
CA ASP A 81 13.45 -15.13 -4.07
C ASP A 81 12.06 -14.52 -4.34
N ALA A 82 11.89 -13.20 -4.18
CA ALA A 82 10.67 -12.49 -4.55
C ALA A 82 10.99 -11.26 -5.42
N ASN A 83 10.41 -11.21 -6.63
CA ASN A 83 10.49 -10.06 -7.52
C ASN A 83 9.64 -8.90 -6.98
N PHE A 84 10.17 -8.18 -5.99
CA PHE A 84 9.58 -6.94 -5.51
C PHE A 84 10.04 -5.75 -6.34
N PRO A 85 9.13 -4.81 -6.65
CA PRO A 85 9.52 -3.60 -7.36
C PRO A 85 10.40 -2.71 -6.47
N GLU A 86 11.58 -2.35 -6.98
CA GLU A 86 12.57 -1.53 -6.27
C GLU A 86 12.02 -0.16 -5.83
N ASN A 87 11.01 0.36 -6.55
CA ASN A 87 10.41 1.66 -6.30
C ASN A 87 9.24 1.65 -5.29
N ILE A 88 8.94 0.53 -4.62
CA ILE A 88 7.81 0.47 -3.68
C ILE A 88 7.93 1.49 -2.52
N TRP A 89 9.11 1.62 -1.91
CA TRP A 89 9.32 2.54 -0.79
C TRP A 89 9.20 4.01 -1.20
N PRO A 90 9.85 4.47 -2.30
CA PRO A 90 9.59 5.81 -2.84
C PRO A 90 8.11 6.08 -3.15
N VAL A 91 7.36 5.10 -3.65
CA VAL A 91 5.93 5.26 -3.94
C VAL A 91 5.11 5.41 -2.65
N LEU A 92 5.40 4.63 -1.61
CA LEU A 92 4.76 4.76 -0.30
C LEU A 92 5.06 6.10 0.37
N ASP A 93 6.28 6.63 0.20
CA ASP A 93 6.63 7.99 0.66
C ASP A 93 5.84 9.06 -0.10
N ALA A 94 5.66 8.91 -1.42
CA ALA A 94 4.82 9.80 -2.22
C ALA A 94 3.34 9.75 -1.79
N LEU A 95 2.82 8.56 -1.45
CA LEU A 95 1.48 8.39 -0.90
C LEU A 95 1.32 9.10 0.45
N ASN A 96 2.31 8.97 1.35
CA ASN A 96 2.31 9.67 2.63
C ASN A 96 2.28 11.19 2.45
N LYS A 97 3.07 11.72 1.52
CA LYS A 97 3.07 13.15 1.17
C LYS A 97 1.72 13.61 0.60
N LEU A 98 1.10 12.81 -0.26
CA LEU A 98 -0.24 13.07 -0.80
C LEU A 98 -1.28 13.09 0.34
N ARG A 99 -1.29 12.07 1.19
CA ARG A 99 -2.18 11.99 2.36
C ARG A 99 -2.01 13.19 3.28
N ASN A 100 -0.78 13.63 3.54
CA ASN A 100 -0.53 14.76 4.43
C ASN A 100 -1.11 16.06 3.88
N VAL A 101 -1.06 16.27 2.55
CA VAL A 101 -1.73 17.43 1.95
C VAL A 101 -3.23 17.35 2.14
N ILE A 102 -3.84 16.20 1.83
CA ILE A 102 -5.28 15.97 2.03
C ILE A 102 -5.70 16.22 3.49
N ALA A 103 -4.91 15.76 4.45
CA ALA A 103 -5.21 15.89 5.88
C ALA A 103 -5.07 17.33 6.40
N HIS A 104 -4.23 18.16 5.76
CA HIS A 104 -4.05 19.57 6.14
C HIS A 104 -5.05 20.49 5.44
N GLU A 105 -5.35 20.25 4.17
CA GLU A 105 -6.22 21.10 3.36
C GLU A 105 -6.75 20.31 2.16
N ILE A 106 -8.05 20.00 2.18
CA ILE A 106 -8.72 19.18 1.15
C ILE A 106 -8.67 19.87 -0.22
N ASP A 107 -8.81 21.20 -0.27
CA ASP A 107 -8.79 22.00 -1.51
C ASP A 107 -7.41 22.64 -1.77
N SER A 108 -6.33 22.02 -1.29
CA SER A 108 -5.00 22.60 -1.46
C SER A 108 -4.64 22.68 -2.93
N PRO A 109 -4.14 23.81 -3.44
CA PRO A 109 -3.65 23.91 -4.83
C PRO A 109 -2.49 22.94 -5.11
N LYS A 110 -1.86 22.38 -4.07
CA LYS A 110 -0.79 21.39 -4.16
C LYS A 110 -1.30 19.95 -4.33
N LEU A 111 -2.60 19.70 -4.16
CA LEU A 111 -3.17 18.35 -4.19
C LEU A 111 -2.93 17.69 -5.55
N ASP A 112 -3.24 18.40 -6.63
CA ASP A 112 -3.06 17.89 -7.99
C ASP A 112 -1.60 17.57 -8.30
N ASP A 113 -0.68 18.43 -7.89
CA ASP A 113 0.76 18.19 -8.07
C ASP A 113 1.23 16.95 -7.32
N LYS A 114 0.76 16.75 -6.08
CA LYS A 114 1.11 15.55 -5.28
C LYS A 114 0.49 14.29 -5.84
N LEU A 115 -0.75 14.36 -6.32
CA LEU A 115 -1.44 13.23 -6.94
C LEU A 115 -0.75 12.83 -8.24
N ASN A 116 -0.43 13.80 -9.10
CA ASN A 116 0.30 13.55 -10.34
C ASN A 116 1.71 12.97 -10.06
N ASN A 117 2.40 13.47 -9.04
CA ASN A 117 3.69 12.90 -8.63
C ASN A 117 3.53 11.46 -8.14
N PHE A 118 2.53 11.18 -7.30
CA PHE A 118 2.25 9.81 -6.83
C PHE A 118 1.98 8.87 -8.01
N LEU A 119 1.08 9.27 -8.93
CA LEU A 119 0.74 8.47 -10.11
C LEU A 119 1.94 8.21 -11.02
N ARG A 120 2.80 9.21 -11.22
CA ARG A 120 4.05 9.04 -11.99
C ARG A 120 4.99 8.05 -11.32
N MET A 121 5.15 8.13 -10.00
CA MET A 121 6.02 7.21 -9.27
C MET A 121 5.46 5.77 -9.27
N SER A 122 4.13 5.62 -9.24
CA SER A 122 3.46 4.32 -9.25
C SER A 122 3.41 3.67 -10.64
N GLU A 123 3.72 4.38 -11.72
CA GLU A 123 3.82 3.80 -13.07
C GLU A 123 4.80 2.62 -13.15
N GLY A 124 5.88 2.63 -12.35
CA GLY A 124 6.79 1.48 -12.28
C GLY A 124 6.18 0.24 -11.60
N LEU A 125 5.14 0.43 -10.77
CA LEU A 125 4.40 -0.65 -10.11
C LEU A 125 3.25 -1.19 -10.98
N VAL A 126 2.70 -0.34 -11.85
CA VAL A 126 1.59 -0.67 -12.72
C VAL A 126 2.14 -0.95 -14.12
N GLY A 127 2.16 -2.20 -14.56
CA GLY A 127 2.65 -2.53 -15.89
C GLY A 127 1.90 -1.74 -16.97
N LYS A 128 2.59 -1.23 -18.00
CA LYS A 128 1.96 -0.43 -19.09
C LYS A 128 0.72 -1.11 -19.69
N LYS A 129 0.74 -2.45 -19.79
CA LYS A 129 -0.40 -3.25 -20.24
C LYS A 129 -1.61 -3.18 -19.31
N ASP A 130 -1.40 -3.11 -18.00
CA ASP A 130 -2.49 -2.99 -17.03
C ASP A 130 -3.22 -1.66 -17.26
N VAL A 131 -2.48 -0.55 -17.34
CA VAL A 131 -3.06 0.78 -17.60
C VAL A 131 -3.87 0.77 -18.90
N ASP A 132 -3.27 0.31 -20.00
CA ASP A 132 -3.92 0.29 -21.32
C ASP A 132 -5.20 -0.56 -21.34
N VAL A 133 -5.24 -1.68 -20.61
CA VAL A 133 -6.43 -2.55 -20.54
C VAL A 133 -7.56 -1.85 -19.78
N PHE A 134 -7.27 -1.17 -18.68
CA PHE A 134 -8.31 -0.55 -17.84
C PHE A 134 -8.76 0.83 -18.33
N THR A 135 -7.95 1.52 -19.15
CA THR A 135 -8.29 2.81 -19.76
C THR A 135 -8.75 2.71 -21.21
N LYS A 136 -8.87 1.51 -21.79
CA LYS A 136 -9.42 1.26 -23.13
C LYS A 136 -10.94 1.50 -23.14
N GLY A 137 -11.33 2.78 -23.20
CA GLY A 137 -12.71 3.21 -23.34
C GLY A 137 -12.79 4.73 -23.58
N TYR A 138 -13.97 5.22 -23.96
CA TYR A 138 -14.29 6.66 -24.06
C TYR A 138 -14.44 7.28 -22.66
N LEU A 139 -13.37 7.19 -21.86
CA LEU A 139 -13.29 7.84 -20.55
C LEU A 139 -12.75 9.25 -20.71
N SER A 140 -13.26 10.17 -19.90
CA SER A 140 -12.66 11.48 -19.68
C SER A 140 -11.28 11.34 -19.02
N GLU A 141 -10.46 12.39 -19.11
CA GLU A 141 -9.13 12.41 -18.46
C GLU A 141 -9.23 12.28 -16.93
N ALA A 142 -10.28 12.84 -16.32
CA ALA A 142 -10.54 12.70 -14.89
C ALA A 142 -10.83 11.24 -14.50
N GLU A 143 -11.68 10.55 -15.26
CA GLU A 143 -11.99 9.13 -15.00
C GLU A 143 -10.76 8.24 -15.21
N LYS A 144 -9.93 8.51 -16.23
CA LYS A 144 -8.66 7.81 -16.42
C LYS A 144 -7.72 8.01 -15.23
N LYS A 145 -7.61 9.25 -14.73
CA LYS A 145 -6.78 9.59 -13.56
C LYS A 145 -7.25 8.85 -12.30
N SER A 146 -8.55 8.86 -12.03
CA SER A 146 -9.15 8.16 -10.90
C SER A 146 -8.94 6.64 -10.99
N LYS A 147 -9.15 6.03 -12.17
CA LYS A 147 -8.85 4.59 -12.38
C LYS A 147 -7.37 4.27 -12.16
N ARG A 148 -6.46 5.10 -12.65
CA ARG A 148 -5.01 4.92 -12.43
C ARG A 148 -4.65 4.99 -10.95
N LEU A 149 -5.27 5.90 -10.20
CA LEU A 149 -5.11 6.01 -8.75
C LEU A 149 -5.54 4.71 -8.06
N MET A 150 -6.75 4.24 -8.37
CA MET A 150 -7.28 3.00 -7.84
C MET A 150 -6.37 1.81 -8.12
N ILE A 151 -5.98 1.58 -9.38
CA ILE A 151 -5.09 0.48 -9.77
C ILE A 151 -3.76 0.56 -9.01
N SER A 152 -3.18 1.76 -8.89
CA SER A 152 -1.94 1.97 -8.16
C SER A 152 -2.05 1.56 -6.68
N LEU A 153 -3.14 1.95 -6.02
CA LEU A 153 -3.40 1.61 -4.62
C LEU A 153 -3.62 0.10 -4.43
N TRP A 154 -4.37 -0.54 -5.32
CA TRP A 154 -4.56 -2.00 -5.31
C TRP A 154 -3.25 -2.76 -5.50
N LYS A 155 -2.38 -2.32 -6.41
CA LYS A 155 -1.04 -2.91 -6.59
C LYS A 155 -0.18 -2.77 -5.34
N ILE A 156 -0.18 -1.59 -4.72
CA ILE A 156 0.54 -1.36 -3.46
C ILE A 156 0.05 -2.32 -2.36
N LEU A 157 -1.26 -2.44 -2.19
CA LEU A 157 -1.87 -3.37 -1.22
C LEU A 157 -1.50 -4.82 -1.52
N GLY A 158 -1.49 -5.22 -2.80
CA GLY A 158 -1.04 -6.55 -3.21
C GLY A 158 0.43 -6.81 -2.86
N TYR A 159 1.32 -5.87 -3.18
CA TYR A 159 2.74 -5.97 -2.83
C TYR A 159 2.95 -6.05 -1.32
N LEU A 160 2.34 -5.17 -0.53
CA LEU A 160 2.46 -5.23 0.93
C LEU A 160 1.81 -6.48 1.52
N GLY A 161 0.74 -6.99 0.93
CA GLY A 161 0.14 -8.28 1.29
C GLY A 161 1.11 -9.45 1.10
N CYS A 162 1.88 -9.45 0.02
CA CYS A 162 2.96 -10.42 -0.19
C CYS A 162 4.09 -10.24 0.85
N MET A 163 4.54 -9.02 1.14
CA MET A 163 5.55 -8.78 2.19
C MET A 163 5.06 -9.26 3.56
N HIS A 164 3.80 -9.01 3.87
CA HIS A 164 3.15 -9.44 5.11
C HIS A 164 3.13 -10.96 5.26
N ALA A 165 2.84 -11.70 4.18
CA ALA A 165 2.95 -13.16 4.18
C ALA A 165 4.40 -13.65 4.37
N ILE A 166 5.38 -13.00 3.73
CA ILE A 166 6.80 -13.33 3.89
C ILE A 166 7.27 -13.05 5.32
N ALA A 167 6.86 -11.92 5.92
CA ALA A 167 7.16 -11.58 7.31
C ALA A 167 6.60 -12.64 8.28
N PHE A 168 5.36 -13.08 8.05
CA PHE A 168 4.73 -14.13 8.83
C PHE A 168 5.50 -15.46 8.74
N LEU A 169 5.89 -15.89 7.53
CA LEU A 169 6.64 -17.13 7.33
C LEU A 169 8.03 -17.13 7.96
N ASN A 170 8.67 -15.97 7.98
CA ASN A 170 10.03 -15.80 8.50
C ASN A 170 10.05 -15.18 9.91
N SER A 171 8.92 -15.21 10.60
CA SER A 171 8.84 -14.69 11.96
C SER A 171 9.85 -15.42 12.87
N PRO A 172 10.65 -14.70 13.68
CA PRO A 172 11.63 -15.34 14.55
C PRO A 172 10.96 -16.37 15.46
N SER A 173 11.60 -17.53 15.64
CA SER A 173 11.12 -18.51 16.63
C SER A 173 11.07 -17.86 18.01
N LYS A 174 9.90 -17.99 18.67
CA LYS A 174 9.66 -17.46 20.01
C LYS A 174 10.55 -18.15 21.05
#